data_AF-A0A2K5D0M0-F1
#
_entry.id   AF-A0A2K5D0M0-F1
#
_cell.length_a   1.000
_cell.length_b   1.000
_cell.length_c   1.000
_cell.angle_alpha   90.00
_cell.angle_beta   90.00
_cell.angle_gamma   90.00
#
_symmetry.space_group_name_H-M   'P 1'
#
loop_
_entity.id
_entity.type
_entity.pdbx_description
1 polymer ?
#
loop_
_entity_poly.entity_id
_entity_poly.type
_entity_poly.pdbx_seq_one_letter_code
_entity_poly.pdbx_strand_id
1 'polypeptide(L)' 'MLRRKPTRLELKLDDIDEFENEEVIGGSDGEGAIGLSSDPKSREQMINDRIGYKPQPKPNNRSSQFGSLEF' A
#
# COMPACT_ATOMS: atom_id res chain seq x y z
N MET A 1 5.09 -1.18 41.71
CA MET A 1 5.91 -0.18 41.00
C MET A 1 5.06 0.48 39.93
N LEU A 2 5.05 1.82 39.86
CA LEU A 2 4.26 2.52 38.84
C LEU A 2 5.02 2.59 37.53
N ARG A 3 4.39 2.15 36.43
CA ARG A 3 4.99 2.17 35.08
C ARG A 3 4.60 3.46 34.37
N ARG A 4 5.58 4.15 33.78
CA ARG A 4 5.34 5.32 32.92
C ARG A 4 4.86 4.90 31.53
N LYS A 5 4.28 5.86 30.80
CA LYS A 5 3.90 5.66 29.41
C LYS A 5 5.15 5.66 28.51
N PRO A 6 5.11 4.97 27.35
CA PRO A 6 6.15 5.04 26.34
C PRO A 6 6.34 6.47 25.83
N THR A 7 7.55 6.79 25.39
CA THR A 7 7.86 8.09 24.81
C THR A 7 7.30 8.18 23.39
N ARG A 8 6.64 9.29 23.06
CA ARG A 8 6.22 9.62 21.70
C ARG A 8 7.29 10.52 21.06
N LEU A 9 7.71 10.19 19.83
CA LEU A 9 8.60 11.04 19.05
C LEU A 9 7.77 12.13 18.36
N GLU A 10 8.31 13.34 18.30
CA GLU A 10 7.71 14.49 17.61
C GLU A 10 8.71 15.02 16.59
N LEU A 11 8.20 15.43 15.42
CA LEU A 11 9.01 15.99 14.34
C LEU A 11 9.42 17.43 14.67
N LYS A 12 10.67 17.76 14.39
CA LYS A 12 11.28 19.07 14.64
C LYS A 12 11.72 19.71 13.33
N LEU A 13 12.03 21.01 13.39
CA LEU A 13 12.57 21.72 12.23
C LEU A 13 13.94 21.18 11.81
N ASP A 14 14.76 20.70 12.76
CA ASP A 14 16.05 20.06 12.48
C ASP A 14 15.91 18.81 11.58
N ASP A 15 14.74 18.16 11.57
CA ASP A 15 14.48 16.99 10.71
C ASP A 15 14.30 17.39 9.23
N ILE A 16 14.14 18.69 8.93
CA ILE A 16 14.06 19.20 7.55
C ILE A 16 15.43 19.18 6.88
N ASP A 17 16.50 19.48 7.63
CA ASP A 17 17.87 19.44 7.10
C ASP A 17 18.22 18.02 6.62
N GLU A 18 17.70 16.97 7.28
CA GLU A 18 17.86 15.57 6.84
C GLU A 18 17.25 15.36 5.45
N PHE A 19 16.05 15.90 5.19
CA PHE A 19 15.39 15.83 3.89
C PHE A 19 16.17 16.57 2.78
N GLU A 20 16.67 17.78 3.06
CA GLU A 20 17.42 18.56 2.05
C GLU A 20 18.74 17.89 1.66
N ASN A 21 19.41 17.24 2.61
CA ASN A 21 20.62 16.46 2.31
C ASN A 21 20.31 15.18 1.51
N GLU A 22 19.11 14.63 1.64
CA GLU A 22 18.63 13.51 0.81
C GLU A 22 18.18 13.94 -0.60
N GLU A 23 17.65 15.15 -0.79
CA GLU A 23 17.25 15.65 -2.13
C GLU A 23 18.45 15.80 -3.08
N VAL A 24 19.63 16.13 -2.56
CA VAL A 24 20.89 16.21 -3.33
C VAL A 24 21.41 14.82 -3.79
N ILE A 25 20.92 13.72 -3.21
CA ILE A 25 21.29 12.33 -3.57
C ILE A 25 20.10 11.56 -4.18
N GLY A 26 18.87 12.04 -3.98
CA GLY A 26 17.61 11.43 -4.41
C GLY A 26 17.00 12.03 -5.69
N GLY A 27 17.62 13.05 -6.27
CA GLY A 27 17.37 13.50 -7.64
C GLY A 27 17.89 12.50 -8.70
N SER A 28 17.56 11.21 -8.56
CA SER A 28 17.57 10.31 -9.71
C SER A 28 16.18 10.37 -10.31
N ASP A 29 16.04 11.23 -11.32
CA ASP A 29 15.16 10.92 -12.43
C ASP A 29 15.30 9.42 -12.79
N GLY A 30 14.16 8.78 -12.99
CA GLY A 30 14.04 7.33 -13.02
C GLY A 30 14.99 6.64 -13.98
N GLU A 31 15.97 5.92 -13.44
CA GLU A 31 16.77 4.89 -14.13
C GLU A 31 17.07 3.76 -13.13
N GLY A 32 16.02 3.31 -12.45
CA GLY A 32 15.93 1.97 -11.87
C GLY A 32 15.00 1.11 -12.73
N ALA A 33 15.19 1.18 -14.05
CA ALA A 33 14.55 0.36 -15.05
C ALA A 33 14.98 -1.10 -14.90
N ILE A 34 14.53 -1.77 -13.83
CA ILE A 34 14.50 -3.22 -13.78
C ILE A 34 13.15 -3.68 -14.28
N GLY A 35 13.11 -3.88 -15.59
CA GLY A 35 12.16 -4.79 -16.22
C GLY A 35 10.90 -4.13 -16.71
N LEU A 36 10.95 -3.68 -17.96
CA LEU A 36 9.82 -3.78 -18.88
C LEU A 36 9.11 -5.13 -18.67
N SER A 37 7.89 -5.09 -18.16
CA SER A 37 6.84 -5.94 -18.71
C SER A 37 5.65 -5.04 -18.98
N SER A 38 5.70 -4.39 -20.14
CA SER A 38 4.57 -3.78 -20.83
C SER A 38 3.58 -4.86 -21.27
N ASP A 39 3.10 -5.64 -20.31
CA ASP A 39 1.97 -6.55 -20.46
C ASP A 39 0.75 -5.77 -19.97
N PRO A 40 -0.39 -5.69 -20.69
CA PRO A 40 -1.56 -4.91 -20.28
C PRO A 40 -2.28 -5.51 -19.05
N LYS A 41 -1.59 -6.32 -18.26
CA LYS A 41 -2.10 -6.93 -17.04
C LYS A 41 -2.18 -5.86 -15.98
N SER A 42 -3.39 -5.66 -15.43
CA SER A 42 -3.59 -4.69 -14.36
C SER A 42 -2.67 -5.03 -13.19
N ARG A 43 -2.27 -3.99 -12.44
CA ARG A 43 -1.35 -4.12 -11.29
C ARG A 43 -1.78 -5.23 -10.33
N GLU A 44 -3.09 -5.39 -10.16
CA GLU A 44 -3.72 -6.42 -9.34
C GLU A 44 -3.41 -7.83 -9.85
N GLN A 45 -3.44 -8.06 -11.17
CA GLN A 45 -3.09 -9.34 -11.79
C GLN A 45 -1.63 -9.70 -11.50
N MET A 46 -0.71 -8.73 -11.64
CA MET A 46 0.71 -8.95 -11.35
C MET A 46 0.96 -9.30 -9.88
N ILE A 47 0.27 -8.62 -8.96
CA ILE A 47 0.39 -8.90 -7.53
C ILE A 47 -0.15 -10.30 -7.23
N ASN A 48 -1.31 -10.67 -7.77
CA ASN A 48 -1.93 -11.99 -7.57
C ASN A 48 -1.00 -13.13 -8.01
N ASP A 49 -0.40 -13.01 -9.20
CA ASP A 49 0.57 -14.00 -9.71
C ASP A 49 1.82 -14.07 -8.83
N ARG A 50 2.33 -12.92 -8.36
CA ARG A 50 3.53 -12.85 -7.51
C ARG A 50 3.34 -13.46 -6.13
N ILE A 51 2.14 -13.41 -5.57
CA ILE A 51 1.82 -13.99 -4.25
C ILE A 51 1.13 -15.36 -4.34
N GLY A 52 0.95 -15.91 -5.55
CA GLY A 52 0.25 -17.17 -5.77
C GLY A 52 -1.25 -17.14 -5.43
N TYR A 53 -1.85 -15.95 -5.38
CA TYR A 53 -3.27 -15.78 -5.05
C TYR A 53 -4.14 -15.94 -6.30
N LYS A 54 -5.14 -16.83 -6.22
CA LYS A 54 -6.07 -17.13 -7.31
C LYS A 54 -7.49 -16.83 -6.84
N PRO A 55 -7.97 -15.57 -7.00
CA PRO A 55 -9.30 -15.21 -6.54
C PRO A 55 -10.34 -16.08 -7.24
N GLN A 56 -11.12 -16.80 -6.44
CA GLN A 56 -12.26 -17.54 -6.97
C GLN A 56 -13.34 -16.54 -7.36
N PRO A 57 -13.95 -16.65 -8.56
CA PRO A 57 -15.10 -15.84 -8.89
C PRO A 57 -16.16 -16.09 -7.81
N LYS A 58 -16.62 -15.01 -7.16
CA LYS A 58 -17.65 -15.14 -6.14
C LYS A 58 -18.85 -15.85 -6.79
N PRO A 59 -19.35 -16.97 -6.23
CA PRO A 59 -20.58 -17.55 -6.74
C PRO A 59 -21.65 -16.46 -6.66
N ASN A 60 -22.38 -16.28 -7.76
CA ASN A 60 -23.44 -15.28 -7.91
C ASN A 60 -24.61 -15.62 -6.97
N ASN A 61 -24.43 -15.45 -5.67
CA ASN A 61 -25.49 -15.57 -4.67
C ASN A 61 -26.32 -14.29 -4.72
N ARG A 62 -27.22 -14.22 -5.69
CA ARG A 62 -28.32 -13.24 -5.73
C ARG A 62 -29.29 -13.36 -4.54
N SER A 63 -29.08 -14.31 -3.62
CA SER A 63 -30.00 -14.66 -2.54
C SER A 63 -29.59 -14.23 -1.14
N SER A 64 -28.50 -13.47 -0.94
CA SER A 64 -28.33 -12.73 0.32
C SER A 64 -28.85 -11.30 0.16
N GLN A 65 -30.08 -11.19 -0.38
CA GLN A 65 -30.91 -10.01 -0.21
C GLN A 65 -30.99 -9.77 1.30
N PHE A 66 -30.40 -8.66 1.75
CA PHE A 66 -30.72 -8.07 3.04
C PHE A 66 -32.22 -8.21 3.26
N GLY A 67 -32.59 -8.92 4.35
CA GLY A 67 -33.98 -9.20 4.66
C GLY A 67 -34.81 -7.92 4.60
N SER A 68 -35.84 -7.96 3.76
CA SER A 68 -36.82 -6.89 3.61
C SER A 68 -37.42 -6.54 4.96
N LEU A 69 -37.08 -5.38 5.50
CA LEU A 69 -37.87 -4.76 6.54
C LEU A 69 -38.88 -3.84 5.84
N GLU A 70 -40.13 -4.28 5.78
CA GLU A 70 -41.26 -3.44 5.37
C GLU A 70 -41.84 -2.75 6.61
N PHE A 71 -42.25 -1.49 6.46
CA PHE A 71 -43.02 -0.71 7.42
C PHE A 71 -44.33 -0.29 6.76
#